data_AF-A0A401PVK0-F1
#
_entry.id   AF-A0A401PVK0-F1
#
_cell.length_a   1.000
_cell.length_b   1.000
_cell.length_c   1.000
_cell.angle_alpha   90.00
_cell.angle_beta   90.00
_cell.angle_gamma   90.00
#
_symmetry.space_group_name_H-M   'P 1'
#
loop_
_entity.id
_entity.type
_entity.pdbx_description
1 polymer ?
#
loop_
_entity_poly.entity_id
_entity_poly.type
_entity_poly.pdbx_seq_one_letter_code
_entity_poly.pdbx_strand_id
1 'polypeptide(L)'
;LHVHLNKSGAINKLEEFVPPSEFQVEKLMDYPLRCLVLLSQVSADMWRRNGFSLVNQVFCYRNVKWREEMFDKDIIMLQIAASIMDPNQFLMFVLTRFELFEVFSKSPVPRNKDVIQQTNVLIEEFLHHIIMVVGERYVPGVGLVKKDEVTLREVIHLLCIEPMPHSELAKSLPENENNETGLENVIHQVATFK
;
A
#
# COMPACT_ATOMS: atom_id res chain seq x y z
N LEU A 1 -2.19 -11.86 -15.39
CA LEU A 1 -3.62 -11.54 -15.69
C LEU A 1 -3.82 -10.08 -16.07
N HIS A 2 -3.42 -9.11 -15.21
CA HIS A 2 -3.53 -7.67 -15.50
C HIS A 2 -2.90 -7.23 -16.84
N VAL A 3 -1.68 -7.66 -17.16
CA VAL A 3 -1.00 -7.36 -18.44
C VAL A 3 -1.80 -7.87 -19.65
N HIS A 4 -2.44 -9.04 -19.54
CA HIS A 4 -3.27 -9.59 -20.61
C HIS A 4 -4.61 -8.85 -20.74
N LEU A 5 -5.23 -8.46 -19.63
CA LEU A 5 -6.47 -7.67 -19.61
C LEU A 5 -6.26 -6.26 -20.16
N ASN A 6 -5.08 -5.68 -19.94
CA ASN A 6 -4.72 -4.37 -20.47
C ASN A 6 -4.45 -4.45 -21.98
N LYS A 7 -3.70 -5.47 -22.44
CA LYS A 7 -3.45 -5.71 -23.87
C LYS A 7 -4.72 -6.03 -24.68
N SER A 8 -5.72 -6.68 -24.07
CA SER A 8 -6.99 -6.99 -24.74
C SER A 8 -7.98 -5.81 -24.78
N GLY A 9 -7.65 -4.68 -24.13
CA GLY A 9 -8.57 -3.55 -23.98
C GLY A 9 -9.78 -3.88 -23.10
N ALA A 10 -9.76 -5.00 -22.38
CA ALA A 10 -10.88 -5.44 -21.53
C ALA A 10 -11.15 -4.47 -20.38
N ILE A 11 -10.11 -3.79 -19.88
CA ILE A 11 -10.26 -2.74 -18.85
C ILE A 11 -11.06 -1.55 -19.39
N ASN A 12 -10.87 -1.16 -20.65
CA ASN A 12 -11.63 -0.05 -21.26
C ASN A 12 -13.08 -0.42 -21.56
N LYS A 13 -13.37 -1.72 -21.65
CA LYS A 13 -14.73 -2.27 -21.84
C LYS A 13 -15.40 -2.65 -20.53
N LEU A 14 -14.76 -2.42 -19.40
CA LEU A 14 -15.27 -2.88 -18.11
C LEU A 14 -16.61 -2.21 -17.77
N GLU A 15 -16.80 -0.97 -18.21
CA GLU A 15 -18.07 -0.24 -18.15
C GLU A 15 -19.18 -0.82 -19.05
N GLU A 16 -18.82 -1.55 -20.12
CA GLU A 16 -19.79 -2.25 -20.99
C GLU A 16 -20.36 -3.51 -20.31
N PHE A 17 -19.60 -4.12 -19.40
CA PHE A 17 -19.96 -5.37 -18.72
C PHE A 17 -20.41 -5.18 -17.27
N VAL A 18 -20.00 -4.10 -16.63
CA VAL A 18 -20.39 -3.73 -15.27
C VAL A 18 -20.91 -2.30 -15.31
N PRO A 19 -22.24 -2.12 -15.28
CA PRO A 19 -22.83 -0.79 -15.18
C PRO A 19 -22.21 -0.06 -13.97
N PRO A 20 -21.94 1.26 -14.06
CA PRO A 20 -21.40 2.02 -12.93
C PRO A 20 -22.23 1.90 -11.64
N SER A 21 -23.55 1.66 -11.77
CA SER A 21 -24.47 1.42 -10.66
C SER A 21 -24.27 0.08 -9.94
N GLU A 22 -23.58 -0.88 -10.56
CA GLU A 22 -23.26 -2.20 -9.99
C GLU A 22 -21.80 -2.30 -9.52
N PHE A 23 -20.95 -1.32 -9.87
CA PHE A 23 -19.56 -1.28 -9.45
C PHE A 23 -19.44 -0.91 -7.97
N GLN A 24 -19.38 -1.92 -7.11
CA GLN A 24 -19.26 -1.77 -5.67
C GLN A 24 -17.79 -1.81 -5.25
N VAL A 25 -17.16 -0.64 -5.21
CA VAL A 25 -15.74 -0.49 -4.86
C VAL A 25 -15.43 -1.01 -3.45
N GLU A 26 -16.42 -1.01 -2.55
CA GLU A 26 -16.34 -1.58 -1.22
C GLU A 26 -16.01 -3.08 -1.27
N LYS A 27 -16.58 -3.82 -2.23
CA LYS A 27 -16.31 -5.24 -2.40
C LYS A 27 -14.90 -5.50 -2.94
N LEU A 28 -14.40 -4.60 -3.78
CA LEU A 28 -13.05 -4.71 -4.34
C LEU A 28 -11.98 -4.44 -3.29
N MET A 29 -12.19 -3.45 -2.41
CA MET A 29 -11.26 -3.15 -1.32
C MET A 29 -11.38 -4.11 -0.13
N ASP A 30 -12.50 -4.83 0.04
CA ASP A 30 -12.76 -5.66 1.22
C ASP A 30 -11.69 -6.74 1.44
N TYR A 31 -11.30 -7.44 0.37
CA TYR A 31 -10.27 -8.49 0.48
C TYR A 31 -8.87 -7.91 0.80
N PRO A 32 -8.35 -6.92 0.05
CA PRO A 32 -7.13 -6.20 0.41
C PRO A 32 -7.11 -5.70 1.85
N LEU A 33 -8.21 -5.07 2.29
CA LEU A 33 -8.31 -4.54 3.64
C LEU A 33 -8.26 -5.64 4.70
N ARG A 34 -8.87 -6.81 4.46
CA ARG A 34 -8.77 -7.96 5.38
C ARG A 34 -7.34 -8.47 5.50
N CYS A 35 -6.59 -8.52 4.40
CA CYS A 35 -5.16 -8.86 4.43
C CYS A 35 -4.38 -7.88 5.31
N LEU A 36 -4.58 -6.58 5.11
CA LEU A 36 -3.91 -5.53 5.89
C LEU A 36 -4.28 -5.58 7.38
N VAL A 37 -5.57 -5.74 7.70
CA VAL A 37 -6.05 -5.92 9.08
C VAL A 37 -5.41 -7.14 9.73
N LEU A 38 -5.32 -8.28 9.03
CA LEU A 38 -4.68 -9.47 9.56
C LEU A 38 -3.21 -9.21 9.92
N LEU A 39 -2.47 -8.49 9.07
CA LEU A 39 -1.09 -8.11 9.38
C LEU A 39 -1.02 -7.27 10.65
N SER A 40 -1.90 -6.28 10.78
CA SER A 40 -1.96 -5.39 11.95
C SER A 40 -2.34 -6.12 13.22
N GLN A 41 -3.25 -7.09 13.15
CA GLN A 41 -3.61 -7.94 14.29
C GLN A 41 -2.46 -8.90 14.67
N VAL A 42 -1.68 -9.37 13.70
CA VAL A 42 -0.46 -10.15 13.97
C VAL A 42 0.61 -9.27 14.61
N SER A 43 0.82 -8.03 14.14
CA SER A 43 1.67 -7.02 14.81
C SER A 43 1.20 -6.76 16.25
N ALA A 44 -0.11 -6.70 16.46
CA ALA A 44 -0.75 -6.55 17.76
C ALA A 44 -0.80 -7.85 18.58
N ASP A 45 -0.07 -8.90 18.19
CA ASP A 45 0.10 -10.11 19.01
C ASP A 45 -1.23 -10.87 19.29
N MET A 46 -2.28 -10.62 18.52
CA MET A 46 -3.60 -11.24 18.71
C MET A 46 -3.63 -12.70 18.24
N TRP A 47 -2.67 -13.10 17.41
CA TRP A 47 -2.62 -14.42 16.75
C TRP A 47 -1.44 -15.30 17.21
N ARG A 48 -0.88 -15.05 18.41
CA ARG A 48 0.29 -15.78 18.95
C ARG A 48 0.13 -17.31 18.97
N ARG A 49 -1.12 -17.83 19.03
CA ARG A 49 -1.41 -19.27 19.12
C ARG A 49 -1.44 -19.98 17.76
N ASN A 50 -1.44 -19.24 16.66
CA ASN A 50 -1.51 -19.81 15.30
C ASN A 50 -0.18 -20.38 14.79
N GLY A 51 0.91 -20.15 15.55
CA GLY A 51 2.22 -20.72 15.29
C GLY A 51 2.91 -20.16 14.04
N PHE A 52 3.99 -20.83 13.64
CA PHE A 52 4.90 -20.34 12.60
C PHE A 52 4.29 -20.23 11.20
N SER A 53 3.23 -20.98 10.90
CA SER A 53 2.59 -20.93 9.58
C SER A 53 2.06 -19.53 9.26
N LEU A 54 1.32 -18.92 10.20
CA LEU A 54 0.79 -17.57 10.04
C LEU A 54 1.91 -16.53 9.99
N VAL A 55 2.91 -16.66 10.88
CA VAL A 55 4.08 -15.76 10.89
C VAL A 55 4.80 -15.80 9.54
N ASN A 56 4.96 -16.98 8.94
CA ASN A 56 5.57 -17.14 7.63
C ASN A 56 4.72 -16.53 6.50
N GLN A 57 3.39 -16.65 6.56
CA GLN A 57 2.50 -15.99 5.59
C GLN A 57 2.65 -14.46 5.65
N VAL A 58 2.65 -13.89 6.86
CA VAL A 58 2.86 -12.44 7.06
C VAL A 58 4.24 -12.00 6.57
N PHE A 59 5.28 -12.80 6.86
CA PHE A 59 6.62 -12.56 6.36
C PHE A 59 6.68 -12.56 4.83
N CYS A 60 6.08 -13.56 4.17
CA CYS A 60 6.05 -13.65 2.72
C CYS A 60 5.29 -12.47 2.10
N TYR A 61 4.16 -12.06 2.69
CA TYR A 61 3.36 -10.95 2.20
C TYR A 61 4.10 -9.60 2.27
N ARG A 62 4.90 -9.38 3.32
CA ARG A 62 5.74 -8.18 3.48
C ARG A 62 7.11 -8.27 2.78
N ASN A 63 7.45 -9.42 2.20
CA ASN A 63 8.77 -9.66 1.63
C ASN A 63 9.00 -8.78 0.39
N VAL A 64 10.17 -8.12 0.32
CA VAL A 64 10.55 -7.24 -0.79
C VAL A 64 10.39 -7.92 -2.16
N LYS A 65 10.65 -9.23 -2.26
CA LYS A 65 10.53 -9.99 -3.52
C LYS A 65 9.13 -10.01 -4.11
N TRP A 66 8.09 -9.94 -3.26
CA TRP A 66 6.69 -10.06 -3.67
C TRP A 66 5.89 -8.79 -3.36
N ARG A 67 6.54 -7.77 -2.77
CA ARG A 67 5.91 -6.57 -2.23
C ARG A 67 5.10 -5.83 -3.29
N GLU A 68 5.67 -5.66 -4.47
CA GLU A 68 5.05 -4.98 -5.61
C GLU A 68 3.81 -5.71 -6.16
N GLU A 69 3.77 -7.05 -6.01
CA GLU A 69 2.68 -7.91 -6.51
C GLU A 69 1.62 -8.20 -5.44
N MET A 70 1.92 -7.95 -4.16
CA MET A 70 1.02 -8.21 -3.03
C MET A 70 0.69 -6.90 -2.29
N PHE A 71 1.49 -6.55 -1.28
CA PHE A 71 1.23 -5.43 -0.38
C PHE A 71 0.90 -4.13 -1.12
N ASP A 72 1.71 -3.77 -2.12
CA ASP A 72 1.54 -2.50 -2.83
C ASP A 72 0.27 -2.47 -3.69
N LYS A 73 -0.14 -3.62 -4.27
CA LYS A 73 -1.42 -3.72 -5.00
C LYS A 73 -2.62 -3.56 -4.08
N ASP A 74 -2.54 -4.10 -2.88
CA ASP A 74 -3.60 -3.96 -1.88
C ASP A 74 -3.72 -2.50 -1.42
N ILE A 75 -2.60 -1.79 -1.21
CA ILE A 75 -2.62 -0.34 -0.93
C ILE A 75 -3.20 0.45 -2.11
N ILE A 76 -2.81 0.14 -3.35
CA ILE A 76 -3.37 0.80 -4.55
C ILE A 76 -4.88 0.58 -4.62
N MET A 77 -5.39 -0.61 -4.30
CA MET A 77 -6.83 -0.86 -4.29
C MET A 77 -7.55 -0.01 -3.23
N LEU A 78 -6.96 0.16 -2.05
CA LEU A 78 -7.48 1.07 -1.03
C LEU A 78 -7.43 2.54 -1.48
N GLN A 79 -6.39 2.95 -2.21
CA GLN A 79 -6.28 4.30 -2.79
C GLN A 79 -7.35 4.57 -3.85
N ILE A 80 -7.65 3.58 -4.70
CA ILE A 80 -8.75 3.65 -5.66
C ILE A 80 -10.10 3.75 -4.93
N ALA A 81 -10.31 2.96 -3.89
CA ALA A 81 -11.55 3.04 -3.10
C ALA A 81 -11.70 4.40 -2.41
N ALA A 82 -10.63 4.90 -1.80
CA ALA A 82 -10.61 6.19 -1.12
C ALA A 82 -10.86 7.38 -2.06
N SER A 83 -10.56 7.25 -3.36
CA SER A 83 -10.80 8.31 -4.35
C SER A 83 -12.24 8.32 -4.90
N ILE A 84 -12.94 7.19 -4.82
CA ILE A 84 -14.31 7.03 -5.34
C ILE A 84 -15.36 7.20 -4.24
N MET A 85 -15.09 6.68 -3.04
CA MET A 85 -16.05 6.69 -1.92
C MET A 85 -16.15 8.05 -1.23
N ASP A 86 -17.26 8.27 -0.51
CA ASP A 86 -17.32 9.37 0.47
C ASP A 86 -16.26 9.14 1.57
N PRO A 87 -15.46 10.15 1.94
CA PRO A 87 -14.39 10.00 2.92
C PRO A 87 -14.86 9.44 4.28
N ASN A 88 -16.05 9.83 4.75
CA ASN A 88 -16.57 9.31 6.02
C ASN A 88 -16.97 7.85 5.88
N GLN A 89 -17.61 7.47 4.77
CA GLN A 89 -17.95 6.07 4.49
C GLN A 89 -16.69 5.19 4.38
N PHE A 90 -15.65 5.65 3.69
CA PHE A 90 -14.37 4.96 3.62
C PHE A 90 -13.75 4.77 5.01
N LEU A 91 -13.63 5.84 5.80
CA LEU A 91 -13.07 5.76 7.15
C LEU A 91 -13.88 4.83 8.04
N MET A 92 -15.21 4.90 7.98
CA MET A 92 -16.10 4.01 8.73
C MET A 92 -15.90 2.54 8.33
N PHE A 93 -15.74 2.26 7.04
CA PHE A 93 -15.49 0.91 6.54
C PHE A 93 -14.16 0.35 7.09
N VAL A 94 -13.08 1.15 7.00
CA VAL A 94 -11.75 0.76 7.52
C VAL A 94 -11.79 0.60 9.04
N LEU A 95 -12.34 1.57 9.79
CA LEU A 95 -12.47 1.52 11.24
C LEU A 95 -13.26 0.30 11.72
N THR A 96 -14.33 -0.06 11.01
CA THR A 96 -15.14 -1.23 11.34
C THR A 96 -14.36 -2.52 11.13
N ARG A 97 -13.57 -2.62 10.05
CA ARG A 97 -12.72 -3.80 9.77
C ARG A 97 -11.57 -3.96 10.75
N PHE A 98 -11.02 -2.85 11.24
CA PHE A 98 -10.03 -2.86 12.32
C PHE A 98 -10.63 -3.11 13.71
N GLU A 99 -11.96 -3.21 13.83
CA GLU A 99 -12.68 -3.33 15.11
C GLU A 99 -12.45 -2.14 16.06
N LEU A 100 -12.09 -0.98 15.51
CA LEU A 100 -11.78 0.24 16.26
C LEU A 100 -12.96 1.22 16.37
N PHE A 101 -14.07 0.98 15.66
CA PHE A 101 -15.22 1.89 15.67
C PHE A 101 -15.73 2.19 17.09
N GLU A 102 -15.90 1.15 17.91
CA GLU A 102 -16.38 1.29 19.29
C GLU A 102 -15.36 2.00 20.21
N VAL A 103 -14.06 1.80 19.93
CA VAL A 103 -12.96 2.43 20.66
C VAL A 103 -12.99 3.95 20.47
N PHE A 104 -13.25 4.42 19.25
CA PHE A 104 -13.36 5.84 18.95
C PHE A 104 -14.73 6.43 19.26
N SER A 105 -15.78 5.61 19.28
CA SER A 105 -17.16 6.09 19.41
C SER A 105 -17.55 6.36 20.87
N LYS A 106 -17.70 5.34 21.73
CA LYS A 106 -18.40 5.52 23.02
C LYS A 106 -18.13 4.49 24.13
N SER A 107 -16.92 3.94 24.30
CA SER A 107 -16.67 2.95 25.38
C SER A 107 -15.51 3.31 26.32
N PRO A 108 -15.61 3.02 27.64
CA PRO A 108 -14.53 3.28 28.58
C PRO A 108 -13.31 2.42 28.23
N VAL A 109 -12.12 3.02 28.35
CA VAL A 109 -10.83 2.39 28.09
C VAL A 109 -10.80 0.94 28.62
N PRO A 110 -10.42 -0.05 27.80
CA PRO A 110 -10.34 -1.44 28.24
C PRO A 110 -9.58 -1.54 29.56
N ARG A 111 -10.09 -2.27 30.56
CA ARG A 111 -9.41 -2.38 31.87
C ARG A 111 -8.24 -3.37 31.87
N ASN A 112 -8.20 -4.27 30.89
CA ASN A 112 -7.15 -5.27 30.76
C ASN A 112 -5.94 -4.66 30.04
N LYS A 113 -4.77 -4.68 30.68
CA LYS A 113 -3.52 -4.15 30.13
C LYS A 113 -3.16 -4.76 28.77
N ASP A 114 -3.37 -6.07 28.60
CA ASP A 114 -3.07 -6.74 27.33
C ASP A 114 -3.96 -6.20 26.22
N VAL A 115 -5.26 -6.03 26.50
CA VAL A 115 -6.22 -5.47 25.52
C VAL A 115 -5.87 -4.03 25.18
N ILE A 116 -5.49 -3.20 26.17
CA ILE A 116 -5.03 -1.82 25.90
C ILE A 116 -3.82 -1.83 24.97
N GLN A 117 -2.82 -2.69 25.23
CA GLN A 117 -1.62 -2.76 24.41
C GLN A 117 -1.96 -3.19 22.97
N GLN A 118 -2.80 -4.23 22.81
CA GLN A 118 -3.25 -4.69 21.49
C GLN A 118 -4.01 -3.59 20.75
N THR A 119 -4.94 -2.91 21.42
CA THR A 119 -5.69 -1.79 20.84
C THR A 119 -4.78 -0.64 20.42
N ASN A 120 -3.77 -0.29 21.22
CA ASN A 120 -2.82 0.77 20.85
C ASN A 120 -2.03 0.41 19.59
N VAL A 121 -1.54 -0.83 19.48
CA VAL A 121 -0.84 -1.30 18.28
C VAL A 121 -1.77 -1.31 17.07
N LEU A 122 -3.04 -1.72 17.24
CA LEU A 122 -4.04 -1.64 16.16
C LEU A 122 -4.31 -0.21 15.71
N ILE A 123 -4.38 0.75 16.63
CA ILE A 123 -4.55 2.17 16.30
C ILE A 123 -3.33 2.69 15.54
N GLU A 124 -2.12 2.36 15.99
CA GLU A 124 -0.87 2.74 15.31
C GLU A 124 -0.84 2.18 13.88
N GLU A 125 -1.12 0.89 13.73
CA GLU A 125 -1.20 0.24 12.43
C GLU A 125 -2.30 0.85 11.56
N PHE A 126 -3.51 1.09 12.08
CA PHE A 126 -4.59 1.76 11.36
C PHE A 126 -4.13 3.13 10.82
N LEU A 127 -3.54 3.96 11.68
CA LEU A 127 -3.04 5.28 11.28
C LEU A 127 -1.93 5.17 10.23
N HIS A 128 -1.04 4.19 10.37
CA HIS A 128 0.00 3.92 9.38
C HIS A 128 -0.59 3.56 8.01
N HIS A 129 -1.64 2.72 7.96
CA HIS A 129 -2.33 2.40 6.71
C HIS A 129 -3.02 3.62 6.10
N ILE A 130 -3.64 4.49 6.89
CA ILE A 130 -4.21 5.75 6.40
C ILE A 130 -3.11 6.66 5.82
N ILE A 131 -1.96 6.76 6.50
CA ILE A 131 -0.82 7.54 6.00
C ILE A 131 -0.31 6.96 4.68
N MET A 132 -0.20 5.64 4.54
CA MET A 132 0.21 5.02 3.27
C MET A 132 -0.81 5.30 2.16
N VAL A 133 -2.11 5.13 2.43
CA VAL A 133 -3.16 5.38 1.43
C VAL A 133 -3.13 6.85 0.96
N VAL A 134 -2.99 7.81 1.87
CA VAL A 134 -3.05 9.24 1.51
C VAL A 134 -1.71 9.78 1.01
N GLY A 135 -0.60 9.30 1.55
CA GLY A 135 0.76 9.84 1.35
C GLY A 135 1.59 9.11 0.30
N GLU A 136 1.50 7.78 0.19
CA GLU A 136 2.32 6.98 -0.72
C GLU A 136 1.67 6.87 -2.11
N ARG A 137 1.46 8.02 -2.77
CA ARG A 137 0.81 8.12 -4.10
C ARG A 137 1.81 8.40 -5.23
N TYR A 138 2.93 7.68 -5.25
CA TYR A 138 3.96 7.79 -6.29
C TYR A 138 3.84 6.70 -7.38
N VAL A 139 2.61 6.24 -7.64
CA VAL A 139 2.32 5.28 -8.71
C VAL A 139 1.60 6.03 -9.85
N PRO A 140 2.14 6.03 -11.09
CA PRO A 140 1.48 6.66 -12.23
C PRO A 140 0.07 6.09 -12.44
N GLY A 141 -0.93 6.96 -12.57
CA GLY A 141 -2.34 6.58 -12.69
C GLY A 141 -3.10 6.52 -11.37
N VAL A 142 -2.40 6.48 -10.23
CA VAL A 142 -3.01 6.66 -8.90
C VAL A 142 -2.74 8.09 -8.40
N GLY A 143 -1.47 8.50 -8.42
CA GLY A 143 -1.05 9.87 -8.17
C GLY A 143 -0.92 10.69 -9.45
N LEU A 144 -0.93 12.01 -9.30
CA LEU A 144 -0.57 12.94 -10.37
C LEU A 144 0.95 13.07 -10.48
N VAL A 145 1.60 11.97 -10.83
CA VAL A 145 3.07 11.88 -10.95
C VAL A 145 3.49 11.37 -12.32
N LYS A 146 4.59 11.92 -12.84
CA LYS A 146 5.27 11.41 -14.04
C LYS A 146 6.25 10.31 -13.68
N LYS A 147 6.58 9.44 -14.63
CA LYS A 147 7.57 8.36 -14.43
C LYS A 147 8.91 8.91 -13.91
N ASP A 148 9.40 10.01 -14.48
CA ASP A 148 10.62 10.65 -14.01
C ASP A 148 10.53 11.11 -12.55
N GLU A 149 9.37 11.57 -12.07
CA GLU A 149 9.20 11.99 -10.66
C GLU A 149 9.22 10.80 -9.69
N VAL A 150 8.79 9.62 -10.15
CA VAL A 150 8.91 8.37 -9.39
C VAL A 150 10.38 7.97 -9.26
N THR A 151 11.12 7.93 -10.38
CA THR A 151 12.56 7.64 -10.37
C THR A 151 13.34 8.68 -9.55
N LEU A 152 12.98 9.97 -9.67
CA LEU A 152 13.57 11.05 -8.88
C LEU A 152 13.43 10.79 -7.37
N ARG A 153 12.24 10.37 -6.92
CA ARG A 153 11.98 10.02 -5.52
C ARG A 153 12.84 8.84 -5.06
N GLU A 154 12.94 7.80 -5.86
CA GLU A 154 13.76 6.63 -5.54
C GLU A 154 15.24 7.00 -5.41
N VAL A 155 15.75 7.81 -6.34
CA VAL A 155 17.12 8.33 -6.28
C VAL A 155 17.35 9.16 -5.03
N ILE A 156 16.42 10.06 -4.67
CA ILE A 156 16.50 10.84 -3.43
C ILE A 156 16.57 9.91 -2.22
N HIS A 157 15.72 8.90 -2.14
CA HIS A 157 15.72 7.95 -1.03
C HIS A 157 17.02 7.17 -0.90
N LEU A 158 17.59 6.69 -2.02
CA LEU A 158 18.88 6.00 -2.02
C LEU A 158 20.01 6.92 -1.55
N LEU A 159 20.07 8.14 -2.06
CA LEU A 159 21.11 9.11 -1.71
C LEU A 159 20.96 9.70 -0.30
N CYS A 160 19.75 9.67 0.27
CA CYS A 160 19.52 10.03 1.67
C CYS A 160 20.12 9.01 2.64
N ILE A 161 20.32 7.75 2.22
CA ILE A 161 20.95 6.72 3.03
C ILE A 161 22.48 6.93 3.00
N GLU A 162 23.06 6.97 1.80
CA GLU A 162 24.48 7.20 1.61
C GLU A 162 24.83 7.77 0.21
N PRO A 163 25.96 8.48 0.06
CA PRO A 163 26.45 8.87 -1.26
C PRO A 163 26.86 7.65 -2.09
N MET A 164 26.31 7.51 -3.30
CA MET A 164 26.56 6.37 -4.19
C MET A 164 27.20 6.79 -5.52
N PRO A 165 28.11 5.98 -6.10
CA PRO A 165 28.57 6.16 -7.47
C PRO A 165 27.45 5.85 -8.47
N HIS A 166 27.55 6.43 -9.68
CA HIS A 166 26.51 6.32 -10.71
C HIS A 166 26.14 4.86 -11.04
N SER A 167 27.14 3.99 -11.16
CA SER A 167 26.95 2.58 -11.51
C SER A 167 26.26 1.75 -10.43
N GLU A 168 26.38 2.14 -9.16
CA GLU A 168 25.70 1.48 -8.05
C GLU A 168 24.27 1.98 -7.94
N LEU A 169 24.06 3.28 -8.08
CA LEU A 169 22.72 3.88 -8.11
C LEU A 169 21.86 3.28 -9.24
N ALA A 170 22.43 3.11 -10.45
CA ALA A 170 21.74 2.48 -11.57
C ALA A 170 21.35 1.02 -11.30
N LYS A 171 22.16 0.26 -10.55
CA LYS A 171 21.86 -1.14 -10.22
C LYS A 171 20.79 -1.30 -9.14
N SER A 172 20.64 -0.29 -8.28
CA SER A 172 19.69 -0.29 -7.16
C SER A 172 18.29 0.14 -7.58
N LEU A 173 18.13 0.72 -8.77
CA LEU A 173 16.84 1.13 -9.32
C LEU A 173 16.17 0.01 -10.10
N PRO A 174 14.83 -0.05 -10.12
CA PRO A 174 14.09 -1.00 -10.93
C PRO A 174 14.23 -0.70 -12.43
N GLU A 175 14.37 -1.75 -13.23
CA GLU A 175 14.42 -1.66 -14.69
C GLU A 175 13.01 -1.68 -15.30
N ASN A 176 12.77 -0.88 -16.34
CA ASN A 176 11.52 -0.89 -17.10
C ASN A 176 11.53 -1.98 -18.21
N GLU A 177 10.46 -2.06 -19.02
CA GLU A 177 10.32 -3.04 -20.12
C GLU A 177 11.45 -2.97 -21.17
N ASN A 178 12.18 -1.85 -21.25
CA ASN A 178 13.30 -1.62 -22.16
C ASN A 178 14.67 -1.83 -21.48
N ASN A 179 14.71 -2.35 -20.25
CA ASN A 179 15.90 -2.45 -19.40
C ASN A 179 16.56 -1.10 -19.09
N GLU A 180 15.76 -0.03 -19.04
CA GLU A 180 16.22 1.31 -18.65
C GLU A 180 15.66 1.69 -17.28
N THR A 181 16.45 2.39 -16.47
CA THR A 181 16.03 2.85 -15.13
C THR A 181 15.42 4.25 -15.14
N GLY A 182 15.66 5.04 -16.21
CA GLY A 182 15.29 6.46 -16.26
C GLY A 182 16.20 7.38 -15.44
N LEU A 183 17.29 6.85 -14.87
CA LEU A 183 18.21 7.60 -14.00
C LEU A 183 18.77 8.86 -14.69
N GLU A 184 19.19 8.74 -15.95
CA GLU A 184 19.81 9.83 -16.71
C GLU A 184 18.92 11.08 -16.83
N ASN A 185 17.59 10.91 -16.83
CA ASN A 185 16.64 12.02 -16.94
C ASN A 185 16.60 12.89 -15.66
N VAL A 186 16.93 12.30 -14.52
CA VAL A 186 16.65 12.89 -13.19
C VAL A 186 17.92 13.17 -12.41
N ILE A 187 19.02 12.48 -12.70
CA ILE A 187 20.23 12.47 -11.89
C ILE A 187 20.80 13.88 -11.64
N HIS A 188 20.84 14.72 -12.67
CA HIS A 188 21.38 16.08 -12.59
C HIS A 188 20.56 17.03 -11.70
N GLN A 189 19.30 16.67 -11.39
CA GLN A 189 18.44 17.48 -10.52
C GLN A 189 18.72 17.23 -9.04
N VAL A 190 19.28 16.08 -8.68
CA VAL A 190 19.37 15.59 -7.29
C VAL A 190 20.78 15.22 -6.84
N ALA A 191 21.74 15.10 -7.76
CA ALA A 191 23.09 14.69 -7.45
C ALA A 191 24.14 15.44 -8.27
N THR A 192 25.29 15.69 -7.63
CA THR A 192 26.49 16.24 -8.27
C THR A 192 27.59 15.18 -8.27
N PHE A 193 27.97 14.72 -9.46
CA PHE A 193 29.09 13.80 -9.64
C PHE A 193 30.38 14.58 -9.85
N LYS A 194 31.47 14.10 -9.24
CA LYS A 194 32.82 14.65 -9.41
C LYS A 194 33.65 13.73 -10.29
#